data_AF-A0A2D4MCS8-F1
#
_entry.id   AF-A0A2D4MCS8-F1
#
_cell.length_a   1.000
_cell.length_b   1.000
_cell.length_c   1.000
_cell.angle_alpha   90.00
_cell.angle_beta   90.00
_cell.angle_gamma   90.00
#
_symmetry.space_group_name_H-M   'P 1'
#
loop_
_entity.id
_entity.type
_entity.pdbx_description
1 polymer ?
#
loop_
_entity_poly.entity_id
_entity_poly.type
_entity_poly.pdbx_seq_one_letter_code
_entity_poly.pdbx_strand_id
1 'polypeptide(L)'
;VHGEEKAAGKTQRQEPDEGQVVVNAFLAGGREELLLPWQPMPKSCLGSGPIQLWQFLLELLTDKSCQSFISWTGDGWEFKLSDPDEVARRWGKRKNKPKMNYEKLSRGLRYYYDKNIIHKTAGKRYVYRFVCDLQSLLGYTPEELHAMLDVKPDADE
;
A
#
# COMPACT_ATOMS: atom_id res chain seq x y z
N VAL A 1 38.94 23.22 -28.69
CA VAL A 1 38.77 21.77 -28.40
C VAL A 1 37.54 21.64 -27.53
N HIS A 2 36.45 21.16 -28.12
CA HIS A 2 35.17 20.89 -27.46
C HIS A 2 35.25 19.51 -26.77
N GLY A 3 34.63 19.37 -25.61
CA GLY A 3 34.33 18.05 -25.02
C GLY A 3 34.31 18.03 -23.50
N GLU A 4 33.28 18.61 -22.88
CA GLU A 4 32.88 18.23 -21.52
C GLU A 4 31.98 17.00 -21.62
N GLU A 5 32.53 15.84 -21.23
CA GLU A 5 31.79 14.59 -21.15
C GLU A 5 30.97 14.58 -19.85
N LYS A 6 29.64 14.75 -19.98
CA LYS A 6 28.68 14.61 -18.88
C LYS A 6 28.52 13.12 -18.57
N ALA A 7 28.97 12.70 -17.38
CA ALA A 7 28.69 11.37 -16.84
C ALA A 7 27.17 11.18 -16.67
N ALA A 8 26.60 10.31 -17.50
CA ALA A 8 25.23 9.85 -17.37
C ALA A 8 25.09 9.02 -16.08
N GLY A 9 24.28 9.50 -15.13
CA GLY A 9 23.92 8.76 -13.93
C GLY A 9 23.27 7.43 -14.32
N LYS A 10 23.89 6.33 -13.91
CA LYS A 10 23.32 4.99 -14.03
C LYS A 10 21.98 4.96 -13.29
N THR A 11 20.89 5.03 -14.03
CA THR A 11 19.56 4.62 -13.55
C THR A 11 19.62 3.11 -13.41
N GLN A 12 19.96 2.65 -12.20
CA GLN A 12 19.89 1.23 -11.87
C GLN A 12 18.41 0.85 -11.87
N ARG A 13 18.00 0.12 -12.92
CA ARG A 13 16.68 -0.50 -13.04
C ARG A 13 16.57 -1.46 -11.86
N GLN A 14 15.85 -1.06 -10.82
CA GLN A 14 15.55 -1.93 -9.69
C GLN A 14 14.53 -2.96 -10.20
N GLU A 15 14.94 -4.23 -10.21
CA GLU A 15 14.03 -5.35 -10.41
C GLU A 15 12.91 -5.27 -9.35
N PRO A 16 11.64 -5.47 -9.73
CA PRO A 16 10.55 -5.43 -8.77
C PRO A 16 10.74 -6.53 -7.72
N ASP A 17 10.68 -6.13 -6.44
CA ASP A 17 10.66 -7.04 -5.29
C ASP A 17 9.46 -7.99 -5.40
N GLU A 18 9.56 -9.24 -4.90
CA GLU A 18 8.50 -10.26 -5.06
C GLU A 18 7.13 -9.73 -4.65
N GLY A 19 7.05 -8.94 -3.57
CA GLY A 19 5.82 -8.25 -3.12
C GLY A 19 5.23 -7.29 -4.16
N GLN A 20 6.06 -6.54 -4.89
CA GLN A 20 5.61 -5.73 -6.03
C GLN A 20 5.11 -6.59 -7.17
N VAL A 21 5.71 -7.76 -7.40
CA VAL A 21 5.25 -8.70 -8.42
C VAL A 21 3.87 -9.24 -8.05
N VAL A 22 3.61 -9.56 -6.78
CA VAL A 22 2.29 -10.04 -6.33
C VAL A 22 1.22 -8.97 -6.47
N VAL A 23 1.51 -7.73 -6.05
CA VAL A 23 0.57 -6.60 -6.19
C VAL A 23 0.34 -6.28 -7.67
N ASN A 24 1.39 -6.23 -8.49
CA ASN A 24 1.25 -6.02 -9.93
C ASN A 24 0.52 -7.18 -10.61
N ALA A 25 0.70 -8.42 -10.16
CA ALA A 25 -0.01 -9.59 -10.69
C ALA A 25 -1.50 -9.58 -10.30
N PHE A 26 -1.81 -9.14 -9.07
CA PHE A 26 -3.19 -8.93 -8.62
C PHE A 26 -3.87 -7.83 -9.42
N LEU A 27 -3.16 -6.71 -9.65
CA LEU A 27 -3.62 -5.59 -10.47
C LEU A 27 -3.67 -5.91 -11.98
N ALA A 28 -2.83 -6.82 -12.47
CA ALA A 28 -2.82 -7.27 -13.86
C ALA A 28 -3.79 -8.43 -14.14
N GLY A 29 -4.24 -9.14 -13.09
CA GLY A 29 -5.13 -10.30 -13.16
C GLY A 29 -6.63 -9.97 -13.16
N GLY A 30 -6.99 -8.69 -13.00
CA GLY A 30 -8.38 -8.21 -13.08
C GLY A 30 -8.89 -8.08 -14.52
N ARG A 31 -9.05 -9.22 -15.21
CA ARG A 31 -10.00 -9.53 -16.30
C ARG A 31 -10.40 -8.37 -17.26
N GLU A 32 -9.93 -8.55 -18.50
CA GLU A 32 -10.55 -8.20 -19.79
C GLU A 32 -11.72 -7.20 -19.79
N GLU A 33 -11.40 -6.00 -20.28
CA GLU A 33 -12.25 -5.01 -20.96
C GLU A 33 -13.77 -5.29 -21.03
N LEU A 34 -14.55 -4.66 -20.15
CA LEU A 34 -15.94 -4.31 -20.44
C LEU A 34 -16.24 -2.86 -20.06
N LEU A 35 -16.53 -2.11 -21.12
CA LEU A 35 -16.88 -0.69 -21.19
C LEU A 35 -18.07 -0.33 -20.29
N LEU A 36 -17.87 0.52 -19.28
CA LEU A 36 -18.91 1.41 -18.75
C LEU A 36 -18.33 2.80 -18.37
N PRO A 37 -19.11 3.89 -18.54
CA PRO A 37 -18.57 5.26 -18.57
C PRO A 37 -18.63 5.93 -17.19
N TRP A 38 -17.74 5.59 -16.26
CA TRP A 38 -17.48 6.43 -15.09
C TRP A 38 -15.97 6.51 -14.82
N GLN A 39 -15.56 7.68 -14.36
CA GLN A 39 -14.24 8.26 -14.64
C GLN A 39 -13.07 7.35 -14.29
N PRO A 40 -12.09 7.15 -15.19
CA PRO A 40 -10.86 6.47 -14.83
C PRO A 40 -10.17 7.30 -13.75
N MET A 41 -10.00 6.72 -12.55
CA MET A 41 -9.04 7.21 -11.57
C MET A 41 -7.73 7.47 -12.33
N PRO A 42 -7.12 8.66 -12.18
CA PRO A 42 -6.02 9.05 -13.04
C PRO A 42 -4.91 8.00 -12.92
N LYS A 43 -4.40 7.54 -14.07
CA LYS A 43 -3.31 6.54 -14.18
C LYS A 43 -2.04 6.91 -13.40
N SER A 44 -1.98 8.09 -12.78
CA SER A 44 -1.03 8.50 -11.75
C SER A 44 -1.14 7.71 -10.42
N CYS A 45 -2.24 6.98 -10.15
CA CYS A 45 -2.37 6.11 -8.98
C CYS A 45 -1.42 4.91 -9.01
N LEU A 46 -1.02 4.49 -10.21
CA LEU A 46 -0.15 3.33 -10.49
C LEU A 46 1.12 3.73 -11.26
N GLY A 47 1.33 5.04 -11.47
CA GLY A 47 2.35 5.56 -12.36
C GLY A 47 3.76 5.45 -11.79
N SER A 48 4.65 4.73 -12.49
CA SER A 48 6.06 5.01 -12.86
C SER A 48 6.95 5.90 -11.95
N GLY A 49 6.62 6.04 -10.68
CA GLY A 49 7.26 6.97 -9.74
C GLY A 49 7.60 6.28 -8.43
N PRO A 50 8.23 7.00 -7.49
CA PRO A 50 8.62 6.43 -6.21
C PRO A 50 7.41 5.89 -5.44
N ILE A 51 7.49 4.64 -4.98
CA ILE A 51 6.44 3.98 -4.18
C ILE A 51 5.94 4.90 -3.04
N GLN A 52 4.61 4.97 -2.90
CA GLN A 52 3.91 5.73 -1.88
C GLN A 52 3.62 4.86 -0.66
N LEU A 53 3.44 5.49 0.52
CA LEU A 53 3.20 4.76 1.76
C LEU A 53 1.91 3.92 1.71
N TRP A 54 0.83 4.43 1.11
CA TRP A 54 -0.45 3.70 1.06
C TRP A 54 -0.34 2.45 0.19
N GLN A 55 0.40 2.51 -0.92
CA GLN A 55 0.69 1.36 -1.79
C GLN A 55 1.53 0.33 -1.05
N PHE A 56 2.56 0.78 -0.33
CA PHE A 56 3.39 -0.09 0.49
C PHE A 56 2.61 -0.79 1.60
N LEU A 57 1.70 -0.09 2.29
CA LEU A 57 0.85 -0.71 3.31
C LEU A 57 -0.10 -1.73 2.70
N LEU A 58 -0.67 -1.42 1.53
CA LEU A 58 -1.53 -2.36 0.80
C LEU A 58 -0.76 -3.62 0.38
N GLU A 59 0.48 -3.48 -0.09
CA GLU A 59 1.38 -4.59 -0.43
C GLU A 59 1.59 -5.52 0.77
N LEU A 60 1.91 -4.97 1.95
CA LEU A 60 2.06 -5.78 3.16
C LEU A 60 0.75 -6.44 3.60
N LEU A 61 -0.38 -5.75 3.44
CA LEU A 61 -1.71 -6.28 3.79
C LEU A 61 -2.17 -7.40 2.87
N THR A 62 -1.61 -7.50 1.67
CA THR A 62 -1.87 -8.59 0.72
C THR A 62 -0.90 -9.77 0.86
N ASP A 63 0.06 -9.69 1.78
CA ASP A 63 1.03 -10.76 2.04
C ASP A 63 0.72 -11.47 3.37
N LYS A 64 0.38 -12.76 3.29
CA LYS A 64 0.10 -13.60 4.47
C LYS A 64 1.27 -13.65 5.45
N SER A 65 2.51 -13.54 4.98
CA SER A 65 3.70 -13.56 5.83
C SER A 65 3.85 -12.30 6.71
N CYS A 66 3.14 -11.23 6.35
CA CYS A 66 3.18 -9.94 7.02
C CYS A 66 2.10 -9.75 8.10
N GLN A 67 1.13 -10.69 8.21
CA GLN A 67 -0.01 -10.60 9.12
C GLN A 67 0.36 -10.44 10.60
N SER A 68 1.57 -10.84 11.00
CA SER A 68 2.05 -10.70 12.39
C SER A 68 2.25 -9.24 12.83
N PHE A 69 2.52 -8.33 11.90
CA PHE A 69 2.78 -6.90 12.20
C PHE A 69 1.82 -5.93 11.53
N ILE A 70 1.11 -6.36 10.47
CA ILE A 70 0.05 -5.59 9.82
C ILE A 70 -1.00 -6.53 9.24
N SER A 71 -2.27 -6.31 9.57
CA SER A 71 -3.37 -7.18 9.13
C SER A 71 -4.66 -6.41 8.91
N TRP A 72 -5.54 -6.97 8.08
CA TRP A 72 -6.93 -6.55 8.01
C TRP A 72 -7.65 -6.92 9.31
N THR A 73 -8.60 -6.08 9.72
CA THR A 73 -9.43 -6.31 10.93
C THR A 73 -10.64 -7.20 10.66
N GLY A 74 -10.98 -7.40 9.37
CA GLY A 74 -12.21 -8.08 8.95
C GLY A 74 -13.39 -7.14 8.68
N ASP A 75 -13.30 -5.85 9.04
CA ASP A 75 -14.32 -4.84 8.75
C ASP A 75 -13.96 -4.02 7.50
N GLY A 76 -14.49 -4.40 6.35
CA GLY A 76 -14.25 -3.71 5.08
C GLY A 76 -12.76 -3.50 4.81
N TRP A 77 -12.36 -2.29 4.42
CA TRP A 77 -10.94 -1.94 4.21
C TRP A 77 -10.23 -1.39 5.48
N GLU A 78 -10.65 -1.81 6.67
CA GLU A 78 -9.99 -1.45 7.93
C GLU A 78 -8.85 -2.40 8.27
N PHE A 79 -7.69 -1.82 8.59
CA PHE A 79 -6.48 -2.53 8.93
C PHE A 79 -5.86 -2.00 10.23
N LYS A 80 -5.05 -2.86 10.84
CA LYS A 80 -4.35 -2.61 12.10
C LYS A 80 -2.86 -2.81 11.92
N LEU A 81 -2.07 -1.92 12.54
CA LEU A 81 -0.64 -2.10 12.69
C LEU A 81 -0.39 -2.75 14.06
N SER A 82 -0.28 -4.08 14.08
CA SER A 82 -0.03 -4.85 15.30
C SER A 82 1.37 -4.59 15.86
N ASP A 83 2.36 -4.44 14.97
CA ASP A 83 3.70 -3.96 15.31
C ASP A 83 4.03 -2.72 14.44
N PRO A 84 3.73 -1.51 14.92
CA PRO A 84 3.96 -0.28 14.18
C PRO A 84 5.45 0.02 13.93
N ASP A 85 6.36 -0.49 14.77
CA ASP A 85 7.80 -0.27 14.65
C ASP A 85 8.38 -1.14 13.54
N GLU A 86 7.96 -2.40 13.43
CA GLU A 86 8.37 -3.28 12.33
C GLU A 86 7.87 -2.73 10.97
N VAL A 87 6.63 -2.25 10.91
CA VAL A 87 6.09 -1.63 9.69
C VAL A 87 6.90 -0.38 9.31
N ALA A 88 7.23 0.47 10.28
CA ALA A 88 8.04 1.65 10.04
C ALA A 88 9.47 1.30 9.60
N ARG A 89 10.07 0.26 10.18
CA ARG A 89 11.40 -0.25 9.81
C ARG A 89 11.40 -0.75 8.36
N ARG A 90 10.41 -1.55 7.96
CA ARG A 90 10.29 -2.05 6.58
C ARG A 90 10.05 -0.91 5.58
N TRP A 91 9.21 0.08 5.93
CA TRP A 91 9.04 1.29 5.13
C TRP A 91 10.35 2.07 4.98
N GLY A 92 11.09 2.23 6.09
CA GLY A 92 12.41 2.84 6.10
C GLY A 92 13.39 2.12 5.17
N LYS A 93 13.43 0.79 5.22
CA LYS A 93 14.24 -0.04 4.31
C LYS A 93 13.84 0.20 2.85
N ARG A 94 12.54 0.16 2.52
CA ARG A 94 12.02 0.35 1.16
C ARG A 94 12.36 1.71 0.56
N LYS A 95 12.42 2.78 1.37
CA LYS A 95 12.75 4.15 0.92
C LYS A 95 14.20 4.57 1.20
N ASN A 96 15.06 3.65 1.66
CA ASN A 96 16.42 3.93 2.14
C ASN A 96 16.48 5.09 3.17
N LYS A 97 15.59 5.05 4.16
CA LYS A 97 15.50 5.99 5.28
C LYS A 97 15.71 5.24 6.60
N PRO A 98 16.96 5.04 7.07
CA PRO A 98 17.27 4.22 8.24
C PRO A 98 16.76 4.81 9.56
N LYS A 99 16.45 6.11 9.61
CA LYS A 99 15.87 6.79 10.78
C LYS A 99 14.33 6.86 10.72
N MET A 100 13.68 5.99 9.94
CA MET A 100 12.23 5.88 9.91
C MET A 100 11.72 5.25 11.21
N ASN A 101 10.60 5.76 11.72
CA ASN A 101 9.92 5.26 12.91
C ASN A 101 8.41 5.50 12.75
N TYR A 102 7.61 4.99 13.69
CA TYR A 102 6.17 5.14 13.62
C TYR A 102 5.69 6.59 13.67
N GLU A 103 6.33 7.46 14.45
CA GLU A 103 5.97 8.88 14.55
C GLU A 103 6.05 9.59 13.19
N LYS A 104 7.09 9.30 12.41
CA LYS A 104 7.28 9.84 11.05
C LYS A 104 6.32 9.19 10.06
N LEU A 105 6.13 7.88 10.15
CA LEU A 105 5.20 7.15 9.29
C LEU A 105 3.76 7.63 9.50
N SER A 106 3.34 7.78 10.75
CA SER A 106 2.01 8.29 11.12
C SER A 106 1.79 9.74 10.68
N ARG A 107 2.86 10.56 10.59
CA ARG A 107 2.75 11.88 9.94
C ARG A 107 2.37 11.76 8.46
N GLY A 108 2.89 10.74 7.77
CA GLY A 108 2.51 10.35 6.41
C GLY A 108 1.04 9.93 6.32
N LEU A 109 0.58 9.08 7.24
CA LEU A 109 -0.82 8.68 7.32
C LEU A 109 -1.77 9.87 7.51
N ARG A 110 -1.41 10.83 8.37
CA ARG A 110 -2.21 12.05 8.57
C ARG A 110 -2.38 12.88 7.30
N TYR A 111 -1.39 12.89 6.40
CA TYR A 111 -1.51 13.59 5.11
C TYR A 111 -2.51 12.93 4.15
N TYR A 112 -2.99 11.71 4.44
CA TYR A 112 -3.97 11.02 3.62
C TYR A 112 -5.43 11.31 4.01
N TYR A 113 -5.66 11.97 5.16
CA TYR A 113 -7.02 12.18 5.68
C TYR A 113 -7.82 13.07 4.74
N ASP A 114 -7.27 14.25 4.43
CA ASP A 114 -7.90 15.22 3.52
C ASP A 114 -7.90 14.76 2.06
N LYS A 115 -7.05 13.78 1.72
CA LYS A 115 -6.95 13.22 0.37
C LYS A 115 -7.92 12.06 0.13
N ASN A 116 -8.72 11.68 1.14
CA ASN A 116 -9.63 10.54 1.09
C ASN A 116 -8.94 9.25 0.60
N ILE A 117 -7.73 8.98 1.12
CA ILE A 117 -7.00 7.73 0.83
C ILE A 117 -7.11 6.79 2.03
N ILE A 118 -6.68 7.25 3.22
CA ILE A 118 -6.74 6.50 4.47
C ILE A 118 -7.29 7.44 5.53
N HIS A 119 -8.19 6.96 6.39
CA HIS A 119 -8.67 7.64 7.59
C HIS A 119 -8.24 6.90 8.87
N LYS A 120 -8.17 7.63 9.98
CA LYS A 120 -7.93 7.03 11.30
C LYS A 120 -9.25 6.52 11.88
N THR A 121 -9.30 5.26 12.28
CA THR A 121 -10.44 4.75 13.06
C THR A 121 -10.41 5.37 14.45
N ALA A 122 -11.46 6.10 14.84
CA ALA A 122 -11.55 6.74 16.15
C ALA A 122 -11.61 5.69 17.27
N GLY A 123 -11.05 6.01 18.44
CA GLY A 123 -11.09 5.12 19.62
C GLY A 123 -10.14 3.92 19.57
N LYS A 124 -9.74 3.43 18.39
CA LYS A 124 -8.87 2.25 18.24
C LYS A 124 -7.39 2.64 18.10
N ARG A 125 -6.45 1.98 18.78
CA ARG A 125 -5.00 2.27 18.65
C ARG A 125 -4.42 1.64 17.40
N TYR A 126 -3.69 2.42 16.61
CA TYR A 126 -3.00 1.97 15.38
C TYR A 126 -3.88 1.34 14.29
N VAL A 127 -5.20 1.55 14.37
CA VAL A 127 -6.17 1.11 13.37
C VAL A 127 -6.52 2.24 12.41
N TYR A 128 -6.59 1.92 11.13
CA TYR A 128 -6.81 2.84 10.02
C TYR A 128 -7.69 2.17 8.97
N ARG A 129 -8.36 2.96 8.12
CA ARG A 129 -9.22 2.44 7.06
C ARG A 129 -8.90 3.08 5.73
N PHE A 130 -8.77 2.29 4.68
CA PHE A 130 -8.76 2.84 3.32
C PHE A 130 -10.17 3.33 2.97
N VAL A 131 -10.27 4.58 2.53
CA VAL A 131 -11.55 5.20 2.13
C VAL A 131 -11.59 5.50 0.64
N CYS A 132 -10.49 5.27 -0.08
CA CYS A 132 -10.49 5.27 -1.53
C CYS A 132 -11.17 3.98 -2.06
N ASP A 133 -11.60 4.03 -3.31
CA ASP A 133 -12.25 2.90 -3.99
C ASP A 133 -11.22 1.81 -4.36
N LEU A 134 -10.82 1.03 -3.34
CA LEU A 134 -9.95 -0.12 -3.51
C LEU A 134 -10.62 -1.25 -4.27
N GLN A 135 -11.95 -1.37 -4.20
CA GLN A 135 -12.68 -2.42 -4.91
C GLN A 135 -12.52 -2.26 -6.42
N SER A 136 -12.70 -1.05 -6.95
CA SER A 136 -12.44 -0.78 -8.36
C SER A 136 -10.95 -0.89 -8.73
N LEU A 137 -10.05 -0.57 -7.80
CA LEU A 137 -8.61 -0.64 -8.05
C LEU A 137 -8.10 -2.08 -8.14
N LEU A 138 -8.58 -2.95 -7.24
CA LEU A 138 -8.11 -4.31 -7.07
C LEU A 138 -8.96 -5.32 -7.85
N GLY A 139 -10.23 -5.00 -8.10
CA GLY A 139 -11.20 -5.92 -8.69
C GLY A 139 -11.77 -6.94 -7.71
N TYR A 140 -11.57 -6.72 -6.40
CA TYR A 140 -12.04 -7.61 -5.33
C TYR A 140 -12.81 -6.81 -4.29
N THR A 141 -13.85 -7.42 -3.75
CA THR A 141 -14.51 -6.97 -2.52
C THR A 141 -13.58 -7.20 -1.32
N PRO A 142 -13.72 -6.43 -0.23
CA PRO A 142 -12.94 -6.67 0.98
C PRO A 142 -13.17 -8.09 1.52
N GLU A 143 -14.40 -8.61 1.44
CA GLU A 143 -14.75 -9.97 1.89
C GLU A 143 -14.02 -11.05 1.10
N GLU A 144 -13.95 -10.93 -0.24
CA GLU A 144 -13.19 -11.86 -1.09
C GLU A 144 -11.70 -11.83 -0.76
N LEU A 145 -11.13 -10.64 -0.56
CA LEU A 145 -9.72 -10.50 -0.19
C LEU A 145 -9.45 -11.12 1.19
N HIS A 146 -10.32 -10.87 2.17
CA HIS A 146 -10.21 -11.44 3.51
C HIS A 146 -10.26 -12.97 3.47
N ALA A 147 -11.14 -13.56 2.67
CA ALA A 147 -11.23 -15.00 2.48
C ALA A 147 -9.96 -15.58 1.86
N MET A 148 -9.41 -14.95 0.81
CA MET A 148 -8.15 -15.38 0.20
C MET A 148 -6.97 -15.31 1.17
N LEU A 149 -6.99 -14.33 2.08
CA LEU A 149 -5.93 -14.09 3.05
C LEU A 149 -6.10 -14.84 4.38
N ASP A 150 -7.18 -15.62 4.55
CA ASP A 150 -7.54 -16.29 5.80
C ASP A 150 -7.61 -15.32 7.01
N VAL A 151 -8.10 -14.09 6.77
CA VAL A 151 -8.23 -13.06 7.82
C VAL A 151 -9.27 -13.50 8.84
N LYS A 152 -8.87 -13.55 10.11
CA LYS A 152 -9.81 -13.73 11.22
C LYS A 152 -10.28 -12.34 11.67
N PRO A 153 -11.59 -12.08 11.78
CA PRO A 153 -12.08 -10.81 12.27
C PRO A 153 -11.57 -10.58 13.70
N ASP A 154 -11.04 -9.38 13.97
CA ASP A 154 -10.67 -8.97 15.32
C ASP A 154 -11.94 -9.01 16.17
N ALA A 155 -11.97 -9.84 17.21
CA ALA A 155 -12.99 -9.73 18.24
C ALA A 155 -12.73 -8.41 18.97
N ASP A 156 -13.63 -7.44 18.85
CA ASP A 156 -13.54 -6.19 19.60
C ASP A 156 -13.38 -6.52 21.10
N GLU A 157 -12.23 -6.13 21.67
CA GLU A 157 -11.96 -6.18 23.12
C GLU A 157 -12.56 -4.95 23.81
#